data_AF-A0A6N2YIP8-F1
#
_entry.id   AF-A0A6N2YIP8-F1
#
_cell.length_a   1.000
_cell.length_b   1.000
_cell.length_c   1.000
_cell.angle_alpha   90.00
_cell.angle_beta   90.00
_cell.angle_gamma   90.00
#
_symmetry.space_group_name_H-M   'P 1'
#
loop_
_entity.id
_entity.type
_entity.pdbx_description
1 polymer ?
#
loop_
_entity_poly.entity_id
_entity_poly.type
_entity_poly.pdbx_seq_one_letter_code
_entity_poly.pdbx_strand_id
1 'polypeptide(L)' 'MSENTVRKYVAMLEEHGLITTAYTIMRAKDGRPMNGHLMYTICPFHEVVDTHYRTQMEIWNCRTSGCTWRS' A
#
# COMPACT_ATOMS: atom_id res chain seq x y z
N MET A 1 27.31 -16.65 -3.94
CA MET A 1 26.27 -15.65 -4.24
C MET A 1 25.16 -15.83 -3.23
N SER A 2 24.84 -14.82 -2.41
CA SER A 2 23.71 -14.98 -1.49
C SER A 2 22.41 -14.96 -2.30
N GLU A 3 21.48 -15.85 -1.95
CA GLU A 3 20.09 -15.75 -2.39
C GLU A 3 19.62 -14.35 -1.97
N ASN A 4 19.31 -13.47 -2.94
CA ASN A 4 18.95 -12.09 -2.62
C ASN A 4 17.54 -12.11 -2.03
N THR A 5 17.46 -12.15 -0.70
CA THR A 5 16.24 -12.32 0.08
C THR A 5 15.19 -11.28 -0.27
N VAL A 6 15.61 -10.06 -0.60
CA VAL A 6 14.72 -8.98 -1.04
C VAL A 6 13.96 -9.38 -2.30
N ARG A 7 14.63 -9.90 -3.33
CA ARG A 7 13.96 -10.31 -4.58
C ARG A 7 12.95 -11.43 -4.34
N LYS A 8 13.31 -12.39 -3.47
CA LYS A 8 12.44 -13.51 -3.09
C LYS A 8 11.15 -13.01 -2.46
N TYR A 9 11.25 -12.16 -1.43
CA TYR A 9 10.06 -11.64 -0.76
C TYR A 9 9.26 -10.69 -1.64
N VAL A 10 9.91 -9.87 -2.47
CA VAL A 10 9.20 -8.99 -3.43
C VAL A 10 8.38 -9.81 -4.41
N ALA A 11 8.95 -10.85 -5.02
CA ALA A 11 8.23 -11.71 -5.95
C ALA A 11 7.03 -12.41 -5.29
N MET A 12 7.20 -12.91 -4.06
CA MET A 12 6.09 -13.52 -3.30
C MET A 12 4.98 -12.49 -3.02
N LEU A 13 5.33 -11.27 -2.61
CA LEU A 13 4.34 -10.24 -2.32
C LEU A 13 3.60 -9.76 -3.58
N GLU A 14 4.28 -9.69 -4.73
CA GLU A 14 3.65 -9.40 -6.03
C GLU A 14 2.72 -10.53 -6.50
N GLU A 15 3.14 -11.79 -6.35
CA GLU A 15 2.33 -12.97 -6.68
C GLU A 15 1.03 -13.01 -5.85
N HIS A 16 1.12 -12.67 -4.56
CA HIS A 16 -0.04 -12.54 -3.69
C HIS A 16 -0.84 -11.24 -3.91
N GLY A 17 -0.42 -10.36 -4.82
CA GLY A 17 -1.09 -9.09 -5.10
C GLY A 17 -1.05 -8.09 -3.94
N LEU A 18 -0.10 -8.24 -3.01
CA LEU A 18 0.03 -7.40 -1.81
C LEU A 18 0.82 -6.12 -2.07
N ILE A 19 1.69 -6.16 -3.07
CA ILE A 19 2.40 -4.98 -3.54
C ILE A 19 2.40 -4.93 -5.06
N THR A 20 2.60 -3.74 -5.62
CA THR A 20 2.98 -3.52 -7.02
C THR A 20 4.31 -2.78 -7.04
N THR A 21 5.29 -3.25 -7.81
CA THR A 21 6.58 -2.55 -7.93
C THR A 21 6.64 -1.66 -9.17
N ALA A 22 7.48 -0.62 -9.10
CA ALA A 22 7.82 0.23 -10.22
C ALA A 22 9.34 0.25 -10.42
N TYR A 23 9.77 0.26 -11.69
CA TYR A 23 11.19 0.31 -12.02
C TYR A 23 11.78 1.69 -11.72
N THR A 24 12.93 1.72 -11.04
CA THR A 24 13.71 2.94 -10.85
C THR A 24 15.12 2.79 -11.43
N ILE A 25 15.56 3.80 -12.17
CA ILE A 25 16.95 3.93 -12.62
C ILE A 25 17.60 4.99 -11.73
N MET A 26 18.63 4.61 -10.98
CA MET A 26 19.50 5.58 -10.32
C MET A 26 20.81 5.71 -11.07
N ARG A 27 21.23 6.95 -11.30
CA ARG A 27 22.55 7.28 -11.83
C ARG A 27 23.28 8.13 -10.80
N ALA A 28 24.52 7.77 -10.52
CA ALA A 28 25.40 8.60 -9.72
C ALA A 28 25.70 9.91 -10.47
N LYS A 29 26.22 10.92 -9.76
CA LYS A 29 26.61 12.22 -10.36
C LYS A 29 27.63 12.07 -11.50
N ASP A 30 28.42 11.00 -11.48
CA ASP A 30 29.41 10.64 -12.50
C ASP A 30 28.82 9.79 -13.65
N GLY A 31 27.50 9.58 -13.68
CA GLY A 31 26.78 8.86 -14.72
C GLY A 31 26.77 7.33 -14.57
N ARG A 32 27.43 6.77 -13.54
CA ARG A 32 27.45 5.32 -13.30
C ARG A 32 26.08 4.81 -12.87
N PRO A 33 25.63 3.64 -13.36
CA PRO A 33 24.40 3.02 -12.88
C PRO A 33 24.58 2.62 -11.41
N MET A 34 23.65 3.06 -10.57
CA MET A 34 23.55 2.63 -9.18
C MET A 34 22.47 1.57 -9.05
N ASN A 35 22.58 0.72 -8.02
CA ASN A 35 21.46 -0.13 -7.62
C ASN A 35 20.27 0.79 -7.32
N GLY A 36 19.20 0.65 -8.12
CA GLY A 36 17.96 1.40 -7.90
C GLY A 36 17.36 1.08 -6.53
N HIS A 37 16.51 1.97 -6.04
CA HIS A 37 15.69 1.66 -4.87
C HIS A 37 14.44 0.90 -5.31
N LEU A 38 14.01 -0.05 -4.49
CA LEU A 38 12.73 -0.72 -4.69
C LEU A 38 11.61 0.29 -4.45
N MET A 39 10.93 0.71 -5.52
CA MET A 39 9.67 1.44 -5.43
C MET A 39 8.53 0.43 -5.42
N TYR A 40 7.67 0.49 -4.40
CA TYR A 40 6.52 -0.37 -4.28
C TYR A 40 5.32 0.39 -3.71
N THR A 41 4.13 -0.04 -4.11
CA THR A 41 2.85 0.41 -3.56
C THR A 41 2.20 -0.76 -2.85
N ILE A 42 1.75 -0.56 -1.61
CA ILE A 42 0.96 -1.57 -0.90
C ILE A 42 -0.43 -1.61 -1.52
N CYS A 43 -0.87 -2.80 -1.92
CA CYS A 43 -2.20 -3.05 -2.42
C CYS A 43 -3.11 -3.39 -1.24
N PRO A 44 -4.03 -2.50 -0.84
CA PRO A 44 -4.97 -2.82 0.22
C PRO A 44 -5.89 -3.96 -0.21
N PHE A 45 -6.17 -4.87 0.72
CA PHE A 45 -7.25 -5.85 0.55
C PHE A 45 -8.59 -5.11 0.51
N HIS A 46 -9.23 -5.11 -0.65
CA HIS A 46 -10.48 -4.37 -0.87
C HIS A 46 -11.53 -4.71 0.19
N GLU A 47 -11.69 -6.00 0.52
CA GLU A 47 -12.64 -6.47 1.54
C GLU A 47 -12.38 -5.92 2.95
N VAL A 48 -11.10 -5.83 3.35
CA VAL A 48 -10.71 -5.30 4.68
C VAL A 48 -10.93 -3.79 4.71
N VAL A 49 -10.57 -3.10 3.63
CA VAL A 49 -10.76 -1.66 3.49
C VAL A 49 -12.24 -1.28 3.46
N ASP A 50 -13.05 -2.01 2.70
CA ASP A 50 -14.49 -1.79 2.62
C ASP A 50 -15.17 -2.05 3.97
N THR A 51 -14.79 -3.13 4.65
CA THR A 51 -15.32 -3.43 5.99
C THR A 51 -14.96 -2.34 6.98
N HIS A 52 -13.72 -1.86 6.94
CA HIS A 52 -13.28 -0.74 7.78
C HIS A 52 -14.10 0.52 7.50
N TYR A 53 -14.21 0.93 6.23
CA TYR A 53 -14.97 2.13 5.86
C TYR A 53 -16.46 2.02 6.17
N ARG A 54 -17.08 0.86 5.93
CA ARG A 54 -18.48 0.60 6.32
C ARG A 54 -18.68 0.79 7.82
N THR A 55 -17.83 0.17 8.62
CA THR A 55 -17.89 0.28 10.09
C THR A 55 -17.73 1.73 10.53
N GLN A 56 -16.78 2.46 9.95
CA GLN A 56 -16.61 3.89 10.25
C GLN A 56 -17.85 4.68 9.87
N MET A 57 -18.41 4.49 8.67
CA MET A 57 -19.62 5.17 8.21
C MET A 57 -20.81 4.91 9.13
N GLU A 58 -21.01 3.68 9.60
CA GLU A 58 -22.06 3.34 10.58
C GLU A 58 -21.85 4.09 11.91
N ILE A 59 -20.62 4.13 12.42
CA ILE A 59 -20.27 4.88 13.64
C ILE A 59 -20.54 6.39 13.44
N TRP A 60 -20.12 6.96 12.31
CA TRP A 60 -20.36 8.36 11.97
C TRP A 60 -21.85 8.67 11.85
N ASN A 61 -22.63 7.81 11.20
CA ASN A 61 -24.07 7.95 11.06
C ASN A 61 -24.77 7.89 12.42
N CYS A 62 -24.44 6.94 13.29
CA CYS A 62 -24.99 6.87 14.65
C CYS A 62 -24.68 8.13 15.48
N ARG A 63 -23.48 8.71 15.32
CA ARG A 63 -23.08 9.95 16.00
C ARG A 63 -23.84 11.16 15.48
N THR A 64 -24.09 11.22 14.18
CA THR A 64 -24.77 12.35 13.53
C THR A 64 -26.30 12.25 13.61
N SER A 65 -26.89 11.05 13.68
CA SER A 65 -28.32 10.84 13.88
C SER A 65 -28.79 11.23 15.28
N GLY A 66 -27.89 11.28 16.27
CA GLY A 66 -28.14 11.92 17.57
C GLY A 66 -28.06 13.45 17.54
N CYS A 67 -27.57 14.03 16.44
CA CYS A 67 -27.48 15.46 16.18
C CYS A 67 -28.51 15.91 15.13
N THR A 68 -29.71 15.31 15.11
CA THR A 68 -30.84 15.95 14.43
C THR A 68 -31.26 17.16 15.25
N TRP A 69 -30.93 18.34 14.73
CA TRP A 69 -31.19 19.64 15.30
C TRP A 69 -32.62 19.75 15.83
N ARG A 70 -32.74 20.02 17.13
CA ARG A 70 -33.96 20.57 17.73
C ARG A 70 -33.99 22.06 17.34
N SER A 71 -34.71 22.39 16.28
CA SER A 71 -35.11 23.75 15.91
C SER A 71 -36.62 23.80 15.75
#